data_AF-A0A920ED06-F1
#
_entry.id   AF-A0A920ED06-F1
#
_cell.length_a   1.000
_cell.length_b   1.000
_cell.length_c   1.000
_cell.angle_alpha   90.00
_cell.angle_beta   90.00
_cell.angle_gamma   90.00
#
_symmetry.space_group_name_H-M   'P 1'
#
loop_
_entity.id
_entity.type
_entity.pdbx_description
1 polymer ?
#
loop_
_entity_poly.entity_id
_entity_poly.type
_entity_poly.pdbx_seq_one_letter_code
_entity_poly.pdbx_strand_id
1 'polypeptide(L)'
;MESRWGGSSYSWKPSKVGLCFAEDEEGSPWPSYSQSQGFSSSQNTVTVFPGEGPRLITDQLSRSPDELARSLAMGLISNCHPKIVLGMDAILVISPEHAARFADAGWSKDDLNSAIIEQSIRSTDDLIRGANGIAEGYQRICRNGTP
;
A
#
# COMPACT_ATOMS: atom_id res chain seq x y z
N MET A 1 -36.19 18.80 10.09
CA MET A 1 -34.72 19.02 10.14
C MET A 1 -34.05 17.69 9.85
N GLU A 2 -34.02 17.29 8.57
CA GLU A 2 -33.30 16.12 8.08
C GLU A 2 -31.86 16.53 7.75
N SER A 3 -30.89 16.03 8.51
CA SER A 3 -29.49 16.11 8.13
C SER A 3 -29.17 14.98 7.16
N ARG A 4 -29.01 15.41 5.92
CA ARG A 4 -28.66 14.62 4.74
C ARG A 4 -27.23 14.09 4.87
N TRP A 5 -27.03 13.00 5.62
CA TRP A 5 -25.80 12.21 5.57
C TRP A 5 -25.82 11.35 4.30
N GLY A 6 -25.37 11.94 3.20
CA GLY A 6 -25.14 11.21 1.95
C GLY A 6 -23.96 10.24 2.09
N GLY A 7 -24.27 8.96 2.27
CA GLY A 7 -23.65 7.90 1.47
C GLY A 7 -22.16 7.57 1.63
N SER A 8 -21.56 7.72 2.80
CA SER A 8 -20.36 6.93 3.14
C SER A 8 -20.73 5.96 4.25
N SER A 9 -20.89 4.69 3.91
CA SER A 9 -20.96 3.61 4.88
C SER A 9 -19.61 3.54 5.61
N TYR A 10 -19.38 4.42 6.58
CA TYR A 10 -18.31 4.28 7.55
C TYR A 10 -18.68 3.09 8.44
N SER A 11 -18.41 1.89 7.94
CA SER A 11 -18.40 0.69 8.76
C SER A 11 -17.36 0.91 9.85
N TRP A 12 -17.84 1.11 11.08
CA TRP A 12 -17.00 1.22 12.25
C TRP A 12 -16.33 -0.14 12.49
N LYS A 13 -15.14 -0.33 11.94
CA LYS A 13 -14.32 -1.52 12.22
C LYS A 13 -13.46 -1.24 13.46
N PRO A 14 -13.34 -2.17 14.42
CA PRO A 14 -12.43 -2.04 15.56
C PRO A 14 -10.99 -1.71 15.15
N SER A 15 -10.55 -2.18 13.97
CA SER A 15 -9.24 -1.88 13.39
C SER A 15 -9.01 -0.40 13.09
N LYS A 16 -10.06 0.43 13.01
CA LYS A 16 -9.94 1.87 12.73
C LYS A 16 -9.33 2.67 13.88
N VAL A 17 -9.41 2.15 15.12
CA VAL A 17 -8.86 2.79 16.33
C VAL A 17 -8.08 1.84 17.24
N GLY A 18 -8.04 0.53 16.95
CA GLY A 18 -7.61 -0.49 17.91
C GLY A 18 -6.50 -1.43 17.45
N LEU A 19 -5.88 -1.25 16.28
CA LEU A 19 -4.73 -2.06 15.87
C LEU A 19 -3.42 -1.33 16.22
N CYS A 20 -2.61 -1.94 17.08
CA CYS A 20 -1.27 -1.50 17.41
C CYS A 20 -0.36 -2.72 17.50
N PHE A 21 0.80 -2.65 16.87
CA PHE A 21 1.85 -3.66 16.95
C PHE A 21 3.20 -2.94 16.94
N ALA A 22 4.20 -3.56 17.56
CA ALA A 22 5.57 -3.07 17.50
C ALA A 22 6.25 -3.57 16.22
N GLU A 23 7.17 -2.78 15.67
CA GLU A 23 8.09 -3.25 14.66
C GLU A 23 9.03 -4.30 15.25
N ASP A 24 9.41 -5.32 14.47
CA ASP A 24 10.42 -6.30 14.86
C ASP A 24 11.82 -5.78 14.46
N GLU A 25 12.42 -4.93 15.30
CA GLU A 25 13.72 -4.31 15.00
C GLU A 25 14.90 -5.30 15.07
N GLU A 26 14.75 -6.40 15.82
CA GLU A 26 15.81 -7.40 16.01
C GLU A 26 15.80 -8.46 14.92
N GLY A 27 14.61 -8.87 14.45
CA GLY A 27 14.42 -9.90 13.42
C GLY A 27 14.29 -9.35 12.00
N SER A 28 14.08 -8.05 11.82
CA SER A 28 13.98 -7.44 10.50
C SER A 28 15.32 -7.40 9.76
N PRO A 29 15.38 -7.75 8.47
CA PRO A 29 16.59 -7.60 7.66
C PRO A 29 16.89 -6.14 7.29
N TRP A 30 15.96 -5.21 7.56
CA TRP A 30 16.08 -3.80 7.23
C TRP A 30 15.94 -2.90 8.47
N PRO A 31 16.49 -1.67 8.42
CA PRO A 31 16.23 -0.66 9.44
C PRO A 31 14.73 -0.41 9.66
N SER A 32 14.37 -0.03 10.89
CA SER A 32 12.98 0.24 11.24
C SER A 32 12.40 1.41 10.43
N TYR A 33 11.08 1.47 10.32
CA TYR A 33 10.40 2.59 9.66
C TYR A 33 10.77 3.92 10.31
N SER A 34 10.85 3.97 11.64
CA SER A 34 11.37 5.11 12.39
C SER A 34 12.74 5.59 11.88
N GLN A 35 13.70 4.68 11.73
CA GLN A 35 15.02 5.02 11.21
C GLN A 35 14.97 5.55 9.78
N SER A 36 14.08 5.01 8.92
CA SER A 36 13.87 5.53 7.56
C SER A 36 13.27 6.94 7.53
N GLN A 37 12.63 7.38 8.62
CA GLN A 37 12.14 8.75 8.79
C GLN A 37 13.19 9.70 9.41
N GLY A 38 14.40 9.21 9.69
CA GLY A 38 15.52 10.01 10.20
C GLY A 38 15.64 10.06 11.73
N PHE A 39 14.86 9.26 12.46
CA PHE A 39 15.03 9.09 13.91
C PHE A 39 16.20 8.15 14.23
N SER A 40 16.84 8.31 15.40
CA SER A 40 17.86 7.38 15.85
C SER A 40 17.23 6.10 16.41
N SER A 41 17.98 4.99 16.42
CA SER A 41 17.54 3.70 17.00
C SER A 41 17.31 3.75 18.51
N SER A 42 17.76 4.80 19.20
CA SER A 42 17.54 4.98 20.64
C SER A 42 16.27 5.79 20.95
N GLN A 43 15.57 6.30 19.93
CA GLN A 43 14.35 7.09 20.11
C GLN A 43 13.11 6.20 20.07
N ASN A 44 12.26 6.34 21.08
CA ASN A 44 10.92 5.77 21.03
C ASN A 44 10.05 6.60 20.09
N THR A 45 9.42 5.94 19.12
CA THR A 45 8.53 6.58 18.16
C THR A 45 7.21 5.82 18.03
N VAL A 46 6.16 6.52 17.63
CA VAL A 46 4.86 5.93 17.31
C VAL A 46 4.41 6.50 15.98
N THR A 47 4.19 5.63 14.99
CA THR A 47 3.60 6.01 13.71
C THR A 47 2.10 5.79 13.76
N VAL A 48 1.33 6.86 13.47
CA VAL A 48 -0.13 6.80 13.40
C VAL A 48 -0.56 6.94 11.95
N PHE A 49 -1.30 5.94 11.45
CA PHE A 49 -1.76 5.91 10.06
C PHE A 49 -3.29 5.80 9.98
N PRO A 50 -3.99 6.82 9.44
CA PRO A 50 -5.43 6.79 9.29
C PRO A 50 -5.84 5.98 8.05
N GLY A 51 -5.93 4.66 8.20
CA GLY A 51 -6.22 3.73 7.12
C GLY A 51 -7.55 2.96 7.22
N GLU A 52 -7.74 2.05 6.26
CA GLU A 52 -8.66 0.92 6.42
C GLU A 52 -8.10 -0.10 7.43
N GLY A 53 -8.89 -1.09 7.83
CA GLY A 53 -8.37 -2.23 8.57
C GLY A 53 -7.33 -3.02 7.77
N PRO A 54 -6.45 -3.79 8.44
CA PRO A 54 -5.46 -4.59 7.75
C PRO A 54 -6.13 -5.61 6.83
N ARG A 55 -5.58 -5.79 5.64
CA ARG A 55 -5.93 -6.86 4.73
C ARG A 55 -4.78 -7.85 4.64
N LEU A 56 -5.08 -9.13 4.75
CA LEU A 56 -4.09 -10.18 4.54
C LEU A 56 -3.83 -10.35 3.04
N ILE A 57 -2.55 -10.31 2.65
CA ILE A 57 -2.08 -10.78 1.34
C ILE A 57 -1.47 -12.15 1.56
N THR A 58 -2.01 -13.17 0.89
CA THR A 58 -1.54 -14.55 1.04
C THR A 58 -0.74 -14.96 -0.18
N ASP A 59 0.52 -15.30 0.05
CA ASP A 59 1.38 -15.95 -0.93
C ASP A 59 2.20 -17.04 -0.23
N GLN A 60 2.06 -18.27 -0.72
CA GLN A 60 2.75 -19.46 -0.21
C GLN A 60 3.58 -20.14 -1.31
N LEU A 61 3.53 -19.61 -2.53
CA LEU A 61 4.07 -20.26 -3.73
C LEU A 61 5.28 -19.53 -4.30
N SER A 62 5.38 -18.22 -4.15
CA SER A 62 6.53 -17.46 -4.63
C SER A 62 7.85 -18.04 -4.08
N ARG A 63 8.84 -18.18 -4.96
CA ARG A 63 10.18 -18.70 -4.62
C ARG A 63 11.29 -17.71 -4.92
N SER A 64 10.98 -16.65 -5.66
CA SER A 64 11.90 -15.53 -5.93
C SER A 64 11.37 -14.22 -5.32
N PRO A 65 12.26 -13.26 -4.99
CA PRO A 65 11.83 -11.94 -4.56
C PRO A 65 10.95 -11.25 -5.62
N ASP A 66 11.24 -11.43 -6.92
CA ASP A 66 10.46 -10.86 -8.02
C ASP A 66 9.01 -11.36 -8.06
N GLU A 67 8.80 -12.68 -7.90
CA GLU A 67 7.45 -13.26 -7.83
C GLU A 67 6.68 -12.70 -6.63
N LEU A 68 7.33 -12.66 -5.47
CA LEU A 68 6.72 -12.17 -4.25
C LEU A 68 6.40 -10.66 -4.34
N ALA A 69 7.30 -9.84 -4.88
CA ALA A 69 7.06 -8.42 -5.10
C ALA A 69 5.86 -8.17 -6.02
N ARG A 70 5.73 -8.94 -7.12
CA ARG A 70 4.54 -8.90 -7.99
C ARG A 70 3.26 -9.26 -7.24
N SER A 71 3.30 -10.32 -6.43
CA SER A 71 2.17 -10.78 -5.63
C SER A 71 1.73 -9.74 -4.60
N LEU A 72 2.68 -9.14 -3.90
CA LEU A 72 2.43 -8.05 -2.94
C LEU A 72 1.85 -6.81 -3.64
N ALA A 73 2.40 -6.41 -4.79
CA ALA A 73 1.87 -5.30 -5.59
C ALA A 73 0.42 -5.55 -6.04
N MET A 74 0.10 -6.77 -6.50
CA MET A 74 -1.28 -7.14 -6.84
C MET A 74 -2.23 -7.01 -5.65
N GLY A 75 -1.81 -7.49 -4.47
CA GLY A 75 -2.57 -7.34 -3.23
C GLY A 75 -2.80 -5.87 -2.88
N LEU A 76 -1.76 -5.04 -2.97
CA LEU A 76 -1.79 -3.62 -2.63
C LEU A 76 -2.75 -2.81 -3.51
N ILE A 77 -2.74 -3.04 -4.82
CA ILE A 77 -3.60 -2.33 -5.78
C ILE A 77 -5.08 -2.67 -5.57
N SER A 78 -5.35 -3.85 -5.04
CA SER A 78 -6.71 -4.28 -4.69
C SER A 78 -7.23 -3.66 -3.38
N ASN A 79 -6.36 -3.00 -2.60
CA ASN A 79 -6.69 -2.58 -1.22
C ASN A 79 -7.89 -1.63 -1.16
N CYS A 80 -8.03 -0.76 -2.15
CA CYS A 80 -9.20 0.09 -2.32
C CYS A 80 -9.81 -0.16 -3.71
N HIS A 81 -10.00 0.91 -4.50
CA HIS A 81 -10.42 0.75 -5.88
C HIS A 81 -9.17 0.77 -6.79
N PRO A 82 -8.97 -0.22 -7.69
CA PRO A 82 -7.79 -0.28 -8.57
C PRO A 82 -7.62 0.91 -9.52
N LYS A 83 -8.63 1.78 -9.62
CA LYS A 83 -8.56 3.06 -10.37
C LYS A 83 -8.16 4.27 -9.52
N ILE A 84 -7.93 4.11 -8.22
CA ILE A 84 -7.59 5.20 -7.27
C ILE A 84 -6.15 5.02 -6.74
N VAL A 85 -5.23 4.58 -7.61
CA VAL A 85 -3.84 4.23 -7.23
C VAL A 85 -2.99 5.41 -6.73
N LEU A 86 -3.41 6.66 -6.98
CA LEU A 86 -2.79 7.90 -6.48
C LEU A 86 -3.62 8.60 -5.40
N GLY A 87 -4.76 8.03 -5.00
CA GLY A 87 -5.69 8.72 -4.09
C GLY A 87 -5.52 8.36 -2.62
N MET A 88 -4.73 7.31 -2.31
CA MET A 88 -4.56 6.81 -0.95
C MET A 88 -3.14 6.27 -0.76
N ASP A 89 -2.57 6.55 0.40
CA ASP A 89 -1.35 5.89 0.87
C ASP A 89 -1.68 4.49 1.44
N ALA A 90 -0.66 3.65 1.57
CA ALA A 90 -0.80 2.33 2.17
C ALA A 90 0.44 1.97 2.99
N ILE A 91 0.24 1.20 4.05
CA ILE A 91 1.31 0.56 4.83
C ILE A 91 1.27 -0.93 4.54
N LEU A 92 2.41 -1.47 4.13
CA LEU A 92 2.62 -2.90 3.95
C LEU A 92 3.43 -3.45 5.13
N VAL A 93 2.86 -4.42 5.84
CA VAL A 93 3.55 -5.17 6.89
C VAL A 93 3.95 -6.52 6.31
N ILE A 94 5.24 -6.84 6.39
CA ILE A 94 5.82 -8.03 5.76
C ILE A 94 6.17 -9.02 6.87
N SER A 95 5.79 -10.29 6.68
CA SER A 95 6.14 -11.34 7.64
C SER A 95 7.66 -11.60 7.63
N PRO A 96 8.25 -12.11 8.73
CA PRO A 96 9.67 -12.47 8.75
C PRO A 96 10.06 -13.46 7.65
N GLU A 97 9.18 -14.41 7.31
CA GLU A 97 9.41 -15.37 6.21
C GLU A 97 9.56 -14.66 4.86
N HIS A 98 8.64 -13.74 4.55
CA HIS A 98 8.67 -12.99 3.30
C HIS A 98 9.86 -12.03 3.28
N ALA A 99 10.14 -11.34 4.39
CA ALA A 99 11.28 -10.45 4.50
C ALA A 99 12.61 -11.19 4.29
N ALA A 100 12.76 -12.41 4.84
CA ALA A 100 13.92 -13.25 4.63
C ALA A 100 14.16 -13.59 3.15
N ARG A 101 13.10 -13.82 2.36
CA ARG A 101 13.26 -14.09 0.91
C ARG A 101 13.89 -12.94 0.13
N PHE A 102 13.58 -11.70 0.52
CA PHE A 102 14.21 -10.52 -0.07
C PHE A 102 15.65 -10.38 0.41
N ALA A 103 15.88 -10.56 1.71
CA ALA A 103 17.21 -10.48 2.31
C ALA A 103 18.19 -11.52 1.75
N ASP A 104 17.74 -12.77 1.58
CA ASP A 104 18.50 -13.88 0.99
C ASP A 104 18.93 -13.57 -0.45
N ALA A 105 18.13 -12.77 -1.17
CA ALA A 105 18.43 -12.29 -2.51
C ALA A 105 19.23 -10.97 -2.53
N GLY A 106 19.60 -10.45 -1.37
CA GLY A 106 20.38 -9.22 -1.21
C GLY A 106 19.58 -7.93 -1.44
N TRP A 107 18.25 -7.99 -1.41
CA TRP A 107 17.41 -6.81 -1.62
C TRP A 107 17.39 -5.91 -0.39
N SER A 108 17.66 -4.63 -0.61
CA SER A 108 17.36 -3.58 0.34
C SER A 108 15.84 -3.31 0.42
N LYS A 109 15.43 -2.56 1.43
CA LYS A 109 14.04 -2.08 1.55
C LYS A 109 13.64 -1.20 0.35
N ASP A 110 14.60 -0.45 -0.19
CA ASP A 110 14.39 0.43 -1.34
C ASP A 110 14.25 -0.35 -2.65
N ASP A 111 14.97 -1.47 -2.80
CA ASP A 111 14.81 -2.38 -3.94
C ASP A 111 13.40 -2.97 -3.94
N LEU A 112 12.93 -3.45 -2.78
CA LEU A 112 11.57 -3.95 -2.64
C LEU A 112 10.52 -2.87 -2.94
N ASN A 113 10.69 -1.67 -2.39
CA ASN A 113 9.77 -0.57 -2.62
C ASN A 113 9.69 -0.21 -4.11
N SER A 114 10.85 -0.11 -4.76
CA SER A 114 10.96 0.16 -6.20
C SER A 114 10.28 -0.93 -7.03
N ALA A 115 10.51 -2.21 -6.70
CA ALA A 115 9.88 -3.32 -7.38
C ALA A 115 8.35 -3.31 -7.21
N ILE A 116 7.83 -3.03 -6.02
CA ILE A 116 6.38 -2.92 -5.79
C ILE A 116 5.80 -1.76 -6.60
N ILE A 117 6.45 -0.59 -6.60
CA ILE A 117 6.01 0.59 -7.36
C ILE A 117 5.97 0.28 -8.85
N GLU A 118 7.03 -0.31 -9.40
CA GLU A 118 7.11 -0.68 -10.82
C GLU A 118 5.97 -1.62 -11.21
N GLN A 119 5.74 -2.67 -10.43
CA GLN A 119 4.65 -3.63 -10.65
C GLN A 119 3.25 -3.03 -10.40
N SER A 120 3.19 -1.85 -9.78
CA SER A 120 1.95 -1.11 -9.51
C SER A 120 1.59 -0.08 -10.58
N ILE A 121 2.46 0.16 -11.58
CA ILE A 121 2.17 1.07 -12.68
C ILE A 121 0.98 0.58 -13.50
N ARG A 122 0.05 1.48 -13.84
CA ARG A 122 -1.15 1.17 -14.63
C ARG A 122 -1.32 2.15 -15.78
N SER A 123 -1.94 1.67 -16.86
CA SER A 123 -2.30 2.51 -18.00
C SER A 123 -3.27 3.59 -17.57
N THR A 124 -2.99 4.84 -17.93
CA THR A 124 -3.93 5.94 -17.67
C THR A 124 -5.30 5.68 -18.29
N ASP A 125 -5.36 5.01 -19.45
CA ASP A 125 -6.62 4.67 -20.13
C ASP A 125 -7.51 3.76 -19.28
N ASP A 126 -6.93 2.92 -18.42
CA ASP A 126 -7.69 2.08 -17.48
C ASP A 126 -8.12 2.86 -16.23
N LEU A 127 -7.41 3.91 -15.86
CA LEU A 127 -7.62 4.66 -14.64
C LEU A 127 -8.64 5.80 -14.77
N ILE A 128 -9.00 6.22 -15.99
CA ILE A 128 -9.97 7.30 -16.19
C ILE A 128 -11.41 6.86 -15.87
N ARG A 129 -12.22 7.83 -15.45
CA ARG A 129 -13.67 7.65 -15.26
C ARG A 129 -14.35 7.14 -16.54
N GLY A 130 -15.24 6.17 -16.38
CA GLY A 130 -16.01 5.57 -17.48
C GLY A 130 -15.28 4.47 -18.24
N ALA A 131 -13.94 4.38 -18.15
CA ALA A 131 -13.21 3.29 -18.80
C ALA A 131 -13.65 1.93 -18.23
N ASN A 132 -13.75 0.93 -19.11
CA ASN A 132 -14.23 -0.40 -18.78
C ASN A 132 -15.66 -0.42 -18.19
N GLY A 133 -16.47 0.61 -18.49
CA GLY A 133 -17.85 0.74 -17.97
C GLY A 133 -17.94 1.12 -16.49
N ILE A 134 -16.83 1.53 -15.87
CA ILE A 134 -16.74 1.83 -14.44
C ILE A 134 -16.74 3.35 -14.23
N ALA A 135 -17.67 3.87 -13.44
CA ALA A 135 -17.80 5.31 -13.19
C ALA A 135 -16.60 5.92 -12.44
N GLU A 136 -15.97 5.14 -11.55
CA GLU A 136 -14.83 5.56 -10.73
C GLU A 136 -13.56 5.81 -11.55
N GLY A 137 -12.67 6.66 -11.04
CA GLY A 137 -11.36 6.93 -11.62
C GLY A 137 -11.01 8.42 -11.69
N TYR A 138 -9.89 8.71 -12.36
CA TYR A 138 -9.40 10.07 -12.52
C TYR A 138 -10.13 10.82 -13.64
N GLN A 139 -10.31 12.13 -13.45
CA GLN A 139 -10.76 12.99 -14.53
C GLN A 139 -9.69 13.05 -15.61
N ARG A 140 -10.11 12.99 -16.88
CA ARG A 140 -9.18 13.21 -17.98
C ARG A 140 -8.73 14.68 -17.92
N ILE A 141 -7.44 14.91 -17.70
CA ILE A 141 -6.87 16.23 -17.86
C ILE A 141 -6.83 16.50 -19.37
N CYS A 142 -7.84 17.19 -19.88
CA CYS A 142 -7.72 17.82 -21.19
C CYS A 142 -6.62 18.88 -21.05
N ARG A 143 -5.43 18.67 -21.62
CA ARG A 143 -4.56 19.80 -21.93
C ARG A 143 -5.41 20.72 -22.81
N ASN A 144 -5.67 21.94 -22.36
CA ASN A 144 -6.27 22.98 -23.18
C ASN A 144 -5.33 23.27 -24.35
N GLY A 145 -5.45 22.47 -25.40
CA GLY A 145 -4.98 22.76 -26.74
C GLY A 145 -6.21 22.96 -27.59
N THR A 146 -6.69 24.20 -27.63
CA THR A 146 -7.54 24.68 -28.71
C THR A 146 -6.80 24.46 -30.04
N PRO A 147 -7.45 23.99 -31.11
CA PRO A 147 -7.13 24.48 -32.45
C PRO A 147 -7.47 25.98 -32.55
#